data_AF-A0A1W9TB28-F1
#
_entry.id   AF-A0A1W9TB28-F1
#
_cell.length_a   1.000
_cell.length_b   1.000
_cell.length_c   1.000
_cell.angle_alpha   90.00
_cell.angle_beta   90.00
_cell.angle_gamma   90.00
#
_symmetry.space_group_name_H-M   'P 1'
#
loop_
_entity.id
_entity.type
_entity.pdbx_description
1 polymer ?
#
loop_
_entity_poly.entity_id
_entity_poly.type
_entity_poly.pdbx_seq_one_letter_code
_entity_poly.pdbx_strand_id
1 'polypeptide(L)'
;MDTRCCRICWNDEDWKKPAGVARDVEQGNSYASREGFGFEEWFFDYGMIDDNGYKYGFLQPLFGQNYDSYAGKDYDIVLYTLVPKNSAFYQSGRYFVAKISNCHILTPSEFKQVYEIYRQKNWLDKMKRQLKRLGLDPNQVDVEYSL
;
A
#
# COMPACT_ATOMS: atom_id res chain seq x y z
N MET A 1 -1.46 14.36 -18.62
CA MET A 1 -1.14 13.20 -17.76
C MET A 1 -2.44 12.75 -17.12
N ASP A 2 -2.79 11.48 -17.27
CA ASP A 2 -4.07 10.96 -16.76
C ASP A 2 -4.04 10.86 -15.24
N THR A 3 -5.17 11.12 -14.59
CA THR A 3 -5.31 10.98 -13.14
C THR A 3 -6.08 9.71 -12.78
N ARG A 4 -5.54 8.92 -11.84
CA ARG A 4 -6.20 7.74 -11.26
C ARG A 4 -6.60 8.03 -9.83
N CYS A 5 -7.84 7.69 -9.48
CA CYS A 5 -8.35 7.82 -8.11
C CYS A 5 -8.31 6.43 -7.45
N CYS A 6 -7.46 6.26 -6.44
CA CYS A 6 -7.21 4.99 -5.80
C CYS A 6 -7.66 5.05 -4.33
N ARG A 7 -8.49 4.07 -3.92
CA ARG A 7 -8.80 3.86 -2.51
C ARG A 7 -7.63 3.17 -1.85
N ILE A 8 -7.23 3.64 -0.68
CA ILE A 8 -6.35 2.94 0.26
C ILE A 8 -7.13 2.55 1.53
N CYS A 9 -6.66 1.53 2.24
CA CYS A 9 -7.25 1.14 3.52
C CYS A 9 -7.10 2.25 4.58
N TRP A 10 -7.96 2.24 5.59
CA TRP A 10 -7.85 3.08 6.77
C TRP A 10 -6.64 2.69 7.61
N ASN A 11 -5.97 3.68 8.19
CA ASN A 11 -4.80 3.49 9.02
C ASN A 11 -4.68 4.64 10.04
N ASP A 12 -4.58 4.30 11.32
CA ASP A 12 -4.42 5.27 12.43
C ASP A 12 -2.95 5.63 12.72
N GLU A 13 -2.03 5.19 11.87
CA GLU A 13 -0.58 5.32 11.99
C GLU A 13 0.02 6.11 10.79
N ASP A 14 -0.77 7.05 10.25
CA ASP A 14 -0.44 7.92 9.11
C ASP A 14 0.04 7.20 7.83
N TRP A 15 -0.38 5.95 7.61
CA TRP A 15 0.11 5.08 6.55
C TRP A 15 1.65 4.94 6.54
N LYS A 16 2.28 4.95 7.72
CA LYS A 16 3.72 4.72 7.90
C LYS A 16 4.07 3.29 8.32
N LYS A 17 3.08 2.54 8.80
CA LYS A 17 3.17 1.13 9.21
C LYS A 17 1.74 0.58 9.44
N PRO A 18 1.55 -0.74 9.49
CA PRO A 18 0.26 -1.34 9.81
C PRO A 18 -0.23 -0.91 11.18
N ALA A 19 -1.49 -0.50 11.24
CA ALA A 19 -2.15 -0.10 12.50
C ALA A 19 -2.79 -1.29 13.22
N GLY A 20 -3.03 -2.41 12.52
CA GLY A 20 -3.64 -3.62 13.10
C GLY A 20 -5.14 -3.50 13.35
N VAL A 21 -5.78 -2.44 12.85
CA VAL A 21 -7.22 -2.18 13.00
C VAL A 21 -8.04 -2.61 11.79
N ALA A 22 -7.39 -2.99 10.68
CA ALA A 22 -8.05 -3.17 9.39
C ALA A 22 -9.19 -4.19 9.42
N ARG A 23 -9.05 -5.30 10.16
CA ARG A 23 -10.10 -6.32 10.35
C ARG A 23 -11.40 -5.76 10.93
N ASP A 24 -11.30 -4.79 11.82
CA ASP A 24 -12.43 -4.25 12.57
C ASP A 24 -13.11 -3.08 11.85
N VAL A 25 -12.33 -2.35 11.04
CA VAL A 25 -12.75 -1.07 10.48
C VAL A 25 -13.03 -1.12 8.98
N GLU A 26 -12.34 -1.98 8.24
CA GLU A 26 -12.59 -2.17 6.81
C GLU A 26 -13.83 -3.03 6.59
N GLN A 27 -14.72 -2.55 5.72
CA GLN A 27 -15.98 -3.23 5.43
C GLN A 27 -15.89 -4.06 4.15
N GLY A 28 -16.66 -5.16 4.14
CA GLY A 28 -16.75 -6.08 3.01
C GLY A 28 -15.61 -7.11 2.99
N ASN A 29 -15.48 -7.83 1.87
CA ASN A 29 -14.50 -8.89 1.69
C ASN A 29 -13.19 -8.38 1.05
N SER A 30 -12.69 -7.22 1.53
CA SER A 30 -11.43 -6.65 1.07
C SER A 30 -10.23 -7.49 1.55
N TYR A 31 -9.06 -7.30 0.94
CA TYR A 31 -7.83 -7.92 1.43
C TYR A 31 -7.55 -7.48 2.89
N ALA A 32 -7.62 -6.17 3.15
CA ALA A 32 -7.30 -5.61 4.46
C ALA A 32 -8.22 -6.10 5.58
N SER A 33 -9.53 -6.24 5.30
CA SER A 33 -10.48 -6.79 6.28
C SER A 33 -10.27 -8.28 6.56
N ARG A 34 -9.78 -9.06 5.60
CA ARG A 34 -9.45 -10.48 5.81
C ARG A 34 -8.11 -10.66 6.52
N GLU A 35 -7.07 -10.06 5.96
CA GLU A 35 -5.70 -10.30 6.38
C GLU A 35 -5.29 -9.47 7.60
N GLY A 36 -6.05 -8.42 7.93
CA GLY A 36 -5.77 -7.56 9.08
C GLY A 36 -4.80 -6.42 8.78
N PHE A 37 -4.36 -6.28 7.53
CA PHE A 37 -3.61 -5.13 7.04
C PHE A 37 -3.72 -4.96 5.53
N GLY A 38 -3.45 -3.76 5.02
CA GLY A 38 -3.20 -3.51 3.60
C GLY A 38 -1.74 -3.16 3.31
N PHE A 39 -1.23 -3.50 2.13
CA PHE A 39 0.12 -3.07 1.71
C PHE A 39 0.24 -1.55 1.60
N GLU A 40 -0.88 -0.86 1.37
CA GLU A 40 -0.98 0.59 1.38
C GLU A 40 -0.63 1.21 2.76
N GLU A 41 -0.60 0.45 3.85
CA GLU A 41 -0.31 0.99 5.19
C GLU A 41 1.15 1.43 5.39
N TRP A 42 2.04 1.19 4.42
CA TRP A 42 3.42 1.70 4.39
C TRP A 42 3.63 2.83 3.36
N PHE A 43 2.57 3.40 2.79
CA PHE A 43 2.68 4.34 1.68
C PHE A 43 3.57 5.56 2.00
N PHE A 44 3.44 6.11 3.21
CA PHE A 44 4.16 7.30 3.68
C PHE A 44 5.30 6.98 4.66
N ASP A 45 5.75 5.73 4.70
CA ASP A 45 7.00 5.37 5.37
C ASP A 45 8.20 5.89 4.58
N TYR A 46 8.55 7.16 4.77
CA TYR A 46 9.66 7.80 4.06
C TYR A 46 11.04 7.27 4.47
N GLY A 47 11.13 6.41 5.51
CA GLY A 47 12.32 5.60 5.77
C GLY A 47 12.53 4.48 4.74
N MET A 48 11.55 4.26 3.85
CA MET A 48 11.60 3.32 2.72
C MET A 48 11.70 4.06 1.37
N ILE A 49 12.53 5.11 1.34
CA ILE A 49 12.97 5.77 0.11
C ILE A 49 14.34 5.19 -0.28
N ASP A 50 14.52 4.86 -1.55
CA ASP A 50 15.78 4.31 -2.04
C ASP A 50 16.86 5.39 -2.22
N ASP A 51 18.07 4.98 -2.61
CA ASP A 51 19.19 5.92 -2.75
C ASP A 51 19.02 6.88 -3.94
N ASN A 52 18.07 6.60 -4.84
CA ASN A 52 17.72 7.45 -5.97
C ASN A 52 16.53 8.38 -5.65
N GLY A 53 15.98 8.32 -4.44
CA GLY A 53 14.86 9.16 -4.02
C GLY A 53 13.47 8.61 -4.37
N TYR A 54 13.36 7.35 -4.81
CA TYR A 54 12.08 6.72 -5.13
C TYR A 54 11.42 6.10 -3.89
N LYS A 55 10.12 6.35 -3.77
CA LYS A 55 9.22 5.62 -2.86
C LYS A 55 8.39 4.64 -3.66
N TYR A 56 8.41 3.37 -3.27
CA TYR A 56 7.58 2.33 -3.86
C TYR A 56 6.38 2.03 -2.97
N GLY A 57 5.26 1.68 -3.59
CA GLY A 57 4.02 1.35 -2.92
C GLY A 57 3.16 0.45 -3.79
N PHE A 58 2.31 -0.33 -3.14
CA PHE A 58 1.31 -1.15 -3.80
C PHE A 58 -0.04 -0.44 -3.74
N LEU A 59 -0.79 -0.46 -4.84
CA LEU A 59 -2.16 0.04 -4.90
C LEU A 59 -3.02 -1.01 -5.59
N GLN A 60 -3.87 -1.69 -4.82
CA GLN A 60 -4.75 -2.73 -5.35
C GLN A 60 -5.60 -2.28 -6.55
N PRO A 61 -6.13 -1.02 -6.64
CA PRO A 61 -6.90 -0.60 -7.82
C PRO A 61 -6.11 -0.57 -9.14
N LEU A 62 -4.79 -0.53 -9.09
CA LEU A 62 -3.91 -0.53 -10.26
C LEU A 62 -3.34 -1.92 -10.55
N PHE A 63 -3.52 -2.87 -9.62
CA PHE A 63 -3.00 -4.22 -9.69
C PHE A 63 -4.16 -5.23 -9.78
N GLY A 64 -4.36 -5.83 -10.95
CA GLY A 64 -5.49 -6.72 -11.22
C GLY A 64 -5.64 -7.00 -12.71
N GLN A 65 -6.87 -7.27 -13.18
CA GLN A 65 -7.13 -7.65 -14.58
C GLN A 65 -6.64 -6.64 -15.64
N ASN A 66 -6.46 -5.38 -15.25
CA ASN A 66 -6.03 -4.31 -16.16
C ASN A 66 -4.56 -3.91 -15.98
N TYR A 67 -3.78 -4.62 -15.15
CA TYR A 67 -2.37 -4.27 -14.88
C TYR A 67 -1.55 -4.14 -16.16
N ASP A 68 -1.72 -5.04 -17.12
CA ASP A 68 -1.02 -5.00 -18.42
C ASP A 68 -1.31 -3.72 -19.21
N SER A 69 -2.48 -3.11 -18.99
CA SER A 69 -2.84 -1.84 -19.63
C SER A 69 -2.20 -0.62 -18.97
N TYR A 70 -1.65 -0.77 -17.76
CA TYR A 70 -1.06 0.31 -16.95
C TYR A 70 0.45 0.19 -16.80
N ALA A 71 1.01 -1.02 -16.84
CA ALA A 71 2.45 -1.26 -16.69
C ALA A 71 3.29 -0.41 -17.65
N GLY A 72 4.35 0.19 -17.13
CA GLY A 72 5.27 1.07 -17.84
C GLY A 72 4.72 2.47 -18.14
N LYS A 73 3.53 2.83 -17.64
CA LYS A 73 2.92 4.16 -17.86
C LYS A 73 2.96 5.02 -16.60
N ASP A 74 2.92 6.32 -16.82
CA ASP A 74 2.92 7.30 -15.75
C ASP A 74 1.53 7.91 -15.53
N TYR A 75 1.16 8.09 -14.26
CA TYR A 75 -0.12 8.67 -13.84
C TYR A 75 0.05 9.66 -12.70
N ASP A 76 -0.82 10.66 -12.64
CA ASP A 76 -1.11 11.33 -11.37
C ASP A 76 -2.03 10.42 -10.55
N ILE A 77 -1.74 10.23 -9.27
CA ILE A 77 -2.55 9.39 -8.38
C ILE A 77 -3.16 10.26 -7.29
N VAL A 78 -4.49 10.23 -7.19
CA VAL A 78 -5.24 10.77 -6.06
C VAL A 78 -5.61 9.62 -5.14
N LEU A 79 -5.13 9.69 -3.90
CA LEU A 79 -5.43 8.73 -2.84
C LEU A 79 -6.59 9.24 -2.00
N TYR A 80 -7.54 8.34 -1.73
CA TYR A 80 -8.59 8.58 -0.76
C TYR A 80 -8.79 7.35 0.13
N THR A 81 -9.33 7.55 1.32
CA THR A 81 -9.67 6.48 2.26
C THR A 81 -11.13 6.55 2.66
N LEU A 82 -11.64 5.49 3.30
CA LEU A 82 -12.95 5.48 3.95
C LEU A 82 -12.75 5.57 5.46
N VAL A 83 -13.24 6.65 6.07
CA VAL A 83 -13.22 6.79 7.52
C VAL A 83 -14.20 5.79 8.15
N PRO A 84 -13.78 5.00 9.15
CA PRO A 84 -14.62 4.04 9.84
C PRO A 84 -15.81 4.71 10.53
N LYS A 85 -16.95 4.00 10.62
CA LYS A 85 -18.18 4.53 11.24
C LYS A 85 -18.03 4.89 12.73
N ASN A 86 -17.09 4.23 13.40
CA ASN A 86 -16.78 4.35 14.82
C ASN A 86 -15.49 5.15 15.08
N SER A 87 -15.01 5.93 14.11
CA SER A 87 -13.85 6.80 14.34
C SER A 87 -14.17 7.81 15.45
N ALA A 88 -13.26 7.93 16.43
CA ALA A 88 -13.40 8.90 17.52
C ALA A 88 -13.09 10.34 17.09
N PHE A 89 -12.40 10.52 15.96
CA PHE A 89 -11.83 11.80 15.53
C PHE A 89 -12.42 12.32 14.23
N TYR A 90 -12.94 11.43 13.38
CA TYR A 90 -13.36 11.77 12.02
C TYR A 90 -14.80 11.35 11.76
N GLN A 91 -15.52 12.14 10.95
CA GLN A 91 -16.85 11.75 10.49
C GLN A 91 -16.72 10.66 9.42
N SER A 92 -17.56 9.64 9.48
CA SER A 92 -17.56 8.56 8.47
C SER A 92 -17.77 9.10 7.06
N GLY A 93 -16.94 8.69 6.10
CA GLY A 93 -17.04 9.19 4.74
C GLY A 93 -15.78 8.95 3.92
N ARG A 94 -15.73 9.54 2.72
CA ARG A 94 -14.54 9.52 1.85
C ARG A 94 -13.66 10.71 2.20
N TYR A 95 -12.39 10.46 2.50
CA TYR A 95 -11.44 11.50 2.83
C TYR A 95 -10.31 11.51 1.82
N PHE A 96 -9.99 12.69 1.31
CA PHE A 96 -8.78 12.90 0.52
C PHE A 96 -7.56 12.67 1.42
N VAL A 97 -6.61 11.89 0.93
CA VAL A 97 -5.38 11.60 1.66
C VAL A 97 -4.22 12.37 1.03
N ALA A 98 -3.98 12.17 -0.27
CA ALA A 98 -2.89 12.82 -0.97
C ALA A 98 -3.13 12.86 -2.49
N LYS A 99 -2.45 13.78 -3.16
CA LYS A 99 -2.20 13.71 -4.59
C LYS A 99 -0.71 13.51 -4.80
N ILE A 100 -0.34 12.50 -5.58
CA ILE A 100 1.04 12.20 -5.94
C ILE A 100 1.15 12.33 -7.44
N SER A 101 2.06 13.19 -7.88
CA SER A 101 2.27 13.43 -9.30
C SER A 101 3.38 12.56 -9.85
N ASN A 102 3.27 12.25 -11.13
CA ASN A 102 4.30 11.53 -11.88
C ASN A 102 4.64 10.14 -11.31
N CYS A 103 3.62 9.35 -10.96
CA CYS A 103 3.80 7.97 -10.50
C CYS A 103 3.99 7.02 -11.68
N HIS A 104 5.11 6.32 -11.71
CA HIS A 104 5.38 5.26 -12.67
C HIS A 104 4.81 3.91 -12.20
N ILE A 105 4.02 3.25 -13.05
CA ILE A 105 3.54 1.89 -12.76
C ILE A 105 4.59 0.90 -13.23
N LEU A 106 5.22 0.21 -12.28
CA LEU A 106 6.30 -0.73 -12.56
C LEU A 106 5.86 -1.79 -13.58
N THR A 107 6.76 -2.12 -14.50
CA THR A 107 6.71 -3.33 -15.33
C THR A 107 7.10 -4.56 -14.51
N PRO A 108 6.79 -5.79 -14.99
CA PRO A 108 7.27 -7.02 -14.36
C PRO A 108 8.78 -7.06 -14.10
N SER A 109 9.60 -6.53 -15.02
CA SER A 109 11.06 -6.48 -14.85
C SER A 109 11.50 -5.49 -13.79
N GLU A 110 10.88 -4.31 -13.73
CA GLU A 110 11.20 -3.29 -12.72
C GLU A 110 10.75 -3.73 -11.33
N PHE A 111 9.60 -4.40 -11.24
CA PHE A 111 9.12 -4.94 -9.97
C PHE A 111 10.12 -5.94 -9.37
N LYS A 112 10.75 -6.80 -10.18
CA LYS A 112 11.83 -7.69 -9.72
C LYS A 112 13.04 -6.91 -9.18
N GLN A 113 13.41 -5.81 -9.83
CA GLN A 113 14.50 -4.95 -9.36
C GLN A 113 14.15 -4.27 -8.02
N VAL A 114 12.93 -3.73 -7.91
CA VAL A 114 12.44 -3.12 -6.67
C VAL A 114 12.38 -4.11 -5.52
N TYR A 115 12.00 -5.35 -5.78
CA TYR A 115 12.01 -6.39 -4.77
C TYR A 115 13.41 -6.71 -4.24
N GLU A 116 14.41 -6.77 -5.12
CA GLU A 116 15.80 -6.91 -4.69
C GLU A 116 16.28 -5.71 -3.86
N ILE A 117 15.84 -4.49 -4.17
CA ILE A 117 16.08 -3.31 -3.32
C ILE A 117 15.47 -3.52 -1.92
N TYR A 118 14.21 -3.95 -1.86
CA TYR A 118 13.50 -4.21 -0.60
C TYR A 118 14.21 -5.28 0.25
N ARG A 119 14.76 -6.32 -0.39
CA ARG A 119 15.57 -7.34 0.28
C ARG A 119 16.89 -6.77 0.79
N GLN A 120 17.67 -6.11 -0.07
CA GLN A 120 18.99 -5.57 0.28
C GLN A 120 18.93 -4.52 1.38
N LYS A 121 17.87 -3.69 1.40
CA LYS A 121 17.65 -2.67 2.43
C LYS A 121 16.96 -3.19 3.70
N ASN A 122 16.73 -4.50 3.81
CA ASN A 122 16.03 -5.14 4.94
C ASN A 122 14.63 -4.56 5.22
N TRP A 123 13.97 -4.03 4.19
CA TRP A 123 12.64 -3.46 4.32
C TRP A 123 11.57 -4.54 4.46
N LEU A 124 11.71 -5.68 3.77
CA LEU A 124 10.81 -6.83 4.00
C LEU A 124 10.89 -7.30 5.45
N ASP A 125 12.09 -7.42 6.02
CA ASP A 125 12.25 -7.82 7.43
C ASP A 125 11.66 -6.79 8.39
N LYS A 126 11.74 -5.49 8.06
CA LYS A 126 11.05 -4.42 8.81
C LYS A 126 9.54 -4.66 8.79
N MET A 127 8.95 -4.88 7.61
CA MET A 127 7.52 -5.15 7.46
C MET A 127 7.10 -6.41 8.22
N LYS A 128 7.85 -7.52 8.10
CA LYS A 128 7.63 -8.76 8.85
C LYS A 128 7.62 -8.54 10.36
N ARG A 129 8.59 -7.77 10.89
CA ARG A 129 8.63 -7.44 12.32
C ARG A 129 7.43 -6.61 12.76
N GLN A 130 6.96 -5.69 11.93
CA GLN A 130 5.77 -4.88 12.22
C GLN A 130 4.50 -5.75 12.25
N LEU A 131 4.31 -6.64 11.27
CA LEU A 131 3.20 -7.59 11.26
C LEU A 131 3.24 -8.54 12.46
N LYS A 132 4.41 -9.11 12.78
CA LYS A 132 4.58 -10.00 13.94
C LYS A 132 4.20 -9.33 15.26
N ARG A 133 4.50 -8.03 15.43
CA ARG A 133 4.12 -7.27 16.63
C ARG A 133 2.61 -7.12 16.80
N LEU A 134 1.85 -7.20 15.71
CA LEU A 134 0.39 -7.16 15.69
C LEU A 134 -0.25 -8.56 15.74
N GLY A 135 0.55 -9.63 15.84
CA GLY A 135 0.05 -11.01 15.77
C GLY A 135 -0.44 -11.42 14.38
N LEU A 136 -0.04 -10.70 13.33
CA LEU A 136 -0.34 -11.03 11.94
C LEU A 136 0.75 -11.95 11.36
N ASP A 137 0.41 -12.70 10.30
CA ASP A 137 1.36 -13.61 9.66
C ASP A 137 2.43 -12.79 8.89
N PRO A 138 3.71 -12.85 9.30
CA PRO A 138 4.76 -12.10 8.63
C PRO A 138 5.01 -12.57 7.21
N ASN A 139 4.66 -13.80 6.84
CA ASN A 139 4.92 -14.32 5.50
C ASN A 139 3.96 -13.73 4.45
N GLN A 140 2.94 -12.96 4.86
CA GLN A 140 2.00 -12.30 3.95
C GLN A 140 2.68 -11.21 3.09
N VAL A 141 3.86 -10.73 3.48
CA VAL A 141 4.67 -9.79 2.67
C VAL A 141 5.71 -10.49 1.80
N ASP A 142 5.85 -11.81 1.93
CA ASP A 142 6.62 -12.63 1.00
C ASP A 142 5.76 -12.90 -0.24
N VAL A 143 5.76 -11.94 -1.15
CA VAL A 143 5.08 -12.08 -2.44
C VAL A 143 5.89 -13.04 -3.31
N GLU A 144 5.52 -14.33 -3.33
CA GLU A 144 6.02 -15.28 -4.32
C GLU A 144 5.48 -14.93 -5.71
N TYR A 145 6.36 -14.89 -6.70
CA TYR A 145 6.04 -14.40 -8.03
C TYR A 145 5.41 -15.45 -8.93
N SER A 146 4.15 -15.24 -9.25
CA SER A 146 3.58 -15.61 -10.55
C SER A 146 2.84 -14.40 -11.09
N LEU A 147 3.56 -13.57 -11.86
CA LEU A 147 2.96 -12.68 -12.86
C LEU A 147 2.66 -13.51 -14.10
#